data_AF-A0A931CKA6-F1
#
_entry.id   AF-A0A931CKA6-F1
#
_cell.length_a   1.000
_cell.length_b   1.000
_cell.length_c   1.000
_cell.angle_alpha   90.00
_cell.angle_beta   90.00
_cell.angle_gamma   90.00
#
_symmetry.space_group_name_H-M   'P 1'
#
loop_
_entity.id
_entity.type
_entity.pdbx_description
1 polymer ?
#
loop_
_entity_poly.entity_id
_entity_poly.type
_entity_poly.pdbx_seq_one_letter_code
_entity_poly.pdbx_strand_id
1 'polypeptide(L)'
;MTIRSKAISVLGMAALLAGSATPGSAQAAPEPAAPAGVAFEAPDAAFGDGWESSTDAAVTGVGDVSGFHLYVARESQAFAWKPLATLRSSGTDLGAWTGECA
;
A
#
# COMPACT_ATOMS: atom_id res chain seq x y z
N MET A 1 4.32 76.89 -26.74
CA MET A 1 2.89 76.58 -26.97
C MET A 1 2.88 75.63 -28.17
N THR A 2 2.97 74.31 -28.01
CA THR A 2 1.87 73.38 -27.66
C THR A 2 2.42 72.10 -27.00
N ILE A 3 1.74 71.63 -25.95
CA ILE A 3 1.99 70.35 -25.23
C ILE A 3 0.92 69.35 -25.67
N ARG A 4 1.28 68.08 -25.95
CA ARG A 4 0.44 66.88 -25.74
C ARG A 4 1.28 65.64 -25.40
N SER A 5 1.11 65.18 -24.14
CA SER A 5 1.18 63.83 -23.52
C SER A 5 1.12 62.61 -24.46
N LYS A 6 1.52 61.37 -24.14
CA LYS A 6 2.02 60.62 -22.97
C LYS A 6 2.37 59.21 -23.51
N ALA A 7 3.39 58.53 -22.97
CA ALA A 7 3.34 57.09 -22.63
C ALA A 7 4.67 56.67 -21.97
N ILE A 8 4.68 56.66 -20.65
CA ILE A 8 5.66 55.98 -19.82
C ILE A 8 5.23 54.50 -19.80
N SER A 9 6.02 53.62 -20.41
CA SER A 9 5.80 52.17 -20.26
C SER A 9 6.40 51.71 -18.94
N VAL A 10 5.52 51.15 -18.13
CA VAL A 10 5.74 50.69 -16.76
C VAL A 10 6.49 49.35 -16.75
N LEU A 11 7.44 49.30 -15.82
CA LEU A 11 8.12 48.17 -15.22
C LEU A 11 7.20 46.97 -14.95
N GLY A 12 7.65 45.74 -15.24
CA GLY A 12 6.92 44.52 -14.90
C GLY A 12 7.79 43.28 -14.88
N MET A 13 8.73 43.23 -13.93
CA MET A 13 9.57 42.07 -13.64
C MET A 13 8.71 40.94 -13.05
N ALA A 14 8.44 39.90 -13.83
CA ALA A 14 7.81 38.67 -13.34
C ALA A 14 8.90 37.60 -13.14
N ALA A 15 9.55 37.65 -11.97
CA ALA A 15 10.37 36.54 -11.50
C ALA A 15 9.44 35.38 -11.13
N LEU A 16 9.45 34.32 -11.93
CA LEU A 16 8.79 33.06 -11.63
C LEU A 16 9.48 32.43 -10.40
N LEU A 17 8.83 32.55 -9.23
CA LEU A 17 9.17 31.78 -8.05
C LEU A 17 8.84 30.31 -8.31
N ALA A 18 9.83 29.56 -8.82
CA ALA A 18 9.80 28.11 -8.83
C ALA A 18 9.87 27.64 -7.37
N GLY A 19 8.71 27.48 -6.72
CA GLY A 19 8.60 26.84 -5.43
C GLY A 19 9.06 25.40 -5.57
N SER A 20 10.27 25.09 -5.10
CA SER A 20 10.76 23.73 -4.93
C SER A 20 9.92 23.07 -3.84
N ALA A 21 8.91 22.30 -4.26
CA ALA A 21 8.19 21.39 -3.39
C ALA A 21 9.19 20.33 -2.92
N THR A 22 9.66 20.45 -1.69
CA THR A 22 10.42 19.38 -1.03
C THR A 22 9.50 18.16 -0.97
N PRO A 23 9.88 17.00 -1.55
CA PRO A 23 9.06 15.80 -1.39
C PRO A 23 8.98 15.50 0.10
N GLY A 24 7.78 15.66 0.67
CA GLY A 24 7.51 15.32 2.05
C GLY A 24 7.83 13.85 2.25
N SER A 25 8.57 13.54 3.31
CA SER A 25 8.85 12.17 3.70
C SER A 25 7.53 11.41 3.84
N ALA A 26 7.25 10.49 2.91
CA ALA A 26 6.07 9.65 3.00
C ALA A 26 6.22 8.79 4.26
N GLN A 27 5.37 9.03 5.25
CA GLN A 27 5.21 8.15 6.40
C GLN A 27 4.95 6.74 5.85
N ALA A 28 5.74 5.75 6.28
CA ALA A 28 5.49 4.37 5.89
C ALA A 28 4.06 4.00 6.30
N ALA A 29 3.27 3.53 5.33
CA ALA A 29 1.95 3.00 5.62
C ALA A 29 2.07 1.88 6.67
N PRO A 30 1.16 1.81 7.65
CA PRO A 30 1.17 0.73 8.63
C PRO A 30 1.15 -0.62 7.91
N GLU A 31 1.91 -1.58 8.43
CA GLU A 31 1.90 -2.94 7.89
C GLU A 31 0.48 -3.50 8.01
N PRO A 32 -0.08 -4.07 6.94
CA PRO A 32 -1.43 -4.60 6.99
C PRO A 32 -1.49 -5.70 8.05
N ALA A 33 -2.59 -5.70 8.81
CA ALA A 33 -2.81 -6.75 9.79
C ALA A 33 -2.87 -8.10 9.07
N ALA A 34 -2.11 -9.06 9.58
CA ALA A 34 -2.22 -10.45 9.14
C ALA A 34 -3.68 -10.91 9.28
N PRO A 35 -4.14 -11.84 8.41
CA PRO A 35 -5.48 -12.39 8.50
C PRO A 35 -5.73 -12.96 9.90
N ALA A 36 -6.97 -12.84 10.37
CA ALA A 36 -7.38 -13.42 11.64
C ALA A 36 -7.12 -14.94 11.64
N GLY A 37 -6.39 -15.42 12.65
CA GLY A 37 -5.98 -16.81 12.77
C GLY A 37 -4.60 -16.89 13.41
N VAL A 38 -4.54 -17.50 14.59
CA VAL A 38 -3.26 -17.87 15.22
C VAL A 38 -2.87 -19.27 14.74
N ALA A 39 -1.57 -19.56 14.76
CA ALA A 39 -1.07 -20.92 14.53
C ALA A 39 -1.78 -21.90 15.47
N PHE A 40 -1.95 -23.15 15.04
CA PHE A 40 -2.52 -24.18 15.90
C PHE A 40 -1.64 -24.37 17.15
N GLU A 41 -2.23 -24.29 18.34
CA GLU A 41 -1.49 -24.38 19.61
C GLU A 41 -0.96 -25.80 19.89
N ALA A 42 -1.63 -26.83 19.38
CA ALA A 42 -1.26 -28.24 19.53
C ALA A 42 -1.22 -28.94 18.15
N PRO A 43 -0.21 -28.64 17.31
CA PRO A 43 -0.16 -29.12 15.94
C PRO A 43 -0.06 -30.65 15.85
N ASP A 44 0.68 -31.30 16.76
CA ASP A 44 0.80 -32.76 16.80
C ASP A 44 -0.55 -33.46 16.96
N ALA A 45 -1.45 -32.88 17.75
CA ALA A 45 -2.79 -33.41 17.97
C ALA A 45 -3.76 -33.11 16.82
N ALA A 46 -3.52 -32.03 16.08
CA ALA A 46 -4.39 -31.57 15.00
C ALA A 46 -4.09 -32.29 13.67
N PHE A 47 -2.81 -32.56 13.38
CA PHE A 47 -2.36 -33.04 12.07
C PHE A 47 -1.84 -34.49 12.10
N GLY A 48 -1.41 -34.98 13.26
CA GLY A 48 -0.82 -36.30 13.39
C GLY A 48 0.60 -36.39 12.81
N ASP A 49 1.10 -37.61 12.64
CA ASP A 49 2.50 -37.83 12.24
C ASP A 49 2.84 -37.27 10.86
N GLY A 50 4.02 -36.65 10.74
CA GLY A 50 4.60 -36.22 9.46
C GLY A 50 4.26 -34.80 9.02
N TRP A 51 3.46 -34.07 9.81
CA TRP A 51 3.04 -32.71 9.50
C TRP A 51 4.22 -31.73 9.34
N GLU A 52 5.33 -31.92 10.05
CA GLU A 52 6.51 -31.05 9.90
C GLU A 52 7.19 -31.19 8.53
N SER A 53 6.98 -32.32 7.85
CA SER A 53 7.49 -32.58 6.51
C SER A 53 6.51 -32.22 5.40
N SER A 54 5.28 -31.83 5.75
CA SER A 54 4.24 -31.51 4.80
C SER A 54 4.59 -30.29 3.95
N THR A 55 4.24 -30.37 2.67
CA THR A 55 4.38 -29.29 1.69
C THR A 55 3.09 -28.48 1.54
N ASP A 56 2.04 -28.82 2.27
CA ASP A 56 0.73 -28.20 2.14
C ASP A 56 0.78 -26.72 2.56
N ALA A 57 0.11 -25.90 1.76
CA ALA A 57 0.09 -24.46 1.93
C ALA A 57 -1.30 -23.89 1.65
N ALA A 58 -1.77 -23.05 2.55
CA ALA A 58 -2.91 -22.17 2.35
C ALA A 58 -2.41 -20.78 1.96
N VAL A 59 -3.10 -20.14 1.02
CA VAL A 59 -2.80 -18.77 0.57
C VAL A 59 -4.08 -17.95 0.70
N THR A 60 -3.94 -16.73 1.21
CA THR A 60 -5.04 -15.76 1.29
C THR A 60 -4.54 -14.38 0.89
N GLY A 61 -5.48 -13.47 0.62
CA GLY A 61 -5.18 -12.11 0.18
C GLY A 61 -6.12 -11.07 0.78
N VAL A 62 -5.58 -9.92 1.14
CA VAL A 62 -6.35 -8.76 1.62
C VAL A 62 -5.95 -7.53 0.80
N GLY A 63 -6.93 -6.82 0.28
CA GLY A 63 -6.70 -5.56 -0.44
C GLY A 63 -6.93 -4.36 0.49
N ASP A 64 -5.99 -3.41 0.47
CA ASP A 64 -6.16 -2.09 1.07
C ASP A 64 -5.56 -0.99 0.17
N VAL A 65 -5.57 0.25 0.66
CA VAL A 65 -5.08 1.43 -0.08
C VAL A 65 -3.59 1.37 -0.44
N SER A 66 -2.81 0.51 0.22
CA SER A 66 -1.39 0.33 0.01
C SER A 66 -1.04 -0.82 -0.95
N GLY A 67 -2.03 -1.66 -1.29
CA GLY A 67 -1.91 -2.71 -2.30
C GLY A 67 -2.75 -3.96 -1.99
N PHE A 68 -2.47 -5.04 -2.72
CA PHE A 68 -3.03 -6.36 -2.45
C PHE A 68 -1.98 -7.23 -1.75
N HIS A 69 -2.23 -7.59 -0.50
CA HIS A 69 -1.31 -8.29 0.38
C HIS A 69 -1.60 -9.78 0.38
N LEU A 70 -0.64 -10.57 -0.07
CA LEU A 70 -0.68 -12.03 -0.08
C LEU A 70 -0.03 -12.57 1.19
N TYR A 71 -0.69 -13.57 1.79
CA TYR A 71 -0.20 -14.31 2.96
C TYR A 71 -0.17 -15.80 2.65
N VAL A 72 0.78 -16.49 3.27
CA VAL A 72 0.91 -17.95 3.19
C VAL A 72 0.96 -18.55 4.60
N ALA A 73 0.29 -19.68 4.76
CA ALA A 73 0.35 -20.52 5.96
C ALA A 73 0.70 -21.93 5.51
N ARG A 74 1.78 -22.50 6.06
CA ARG A 74 2.23 -23.86 5.73
C ARG A 74 1.85 -24.81 6.84
N GLU A 75 1.47 -26.03 6.50
CA GLU A 75 1.14 -27.05 7.49
C GLU A 75 2.34 -27.34 8.40
N SER A 76 3.54 -27.48 7.82
CA SER A 76 4.83 -27.60 8.53
C SER A 76 5.19 -26.44 9.45
N GLN A 77 4.35 -25.40 9.51
CA GLN A 77 4.45 -24.27 10.42
C GLN A 77 3.15 -24.06 11.21
N ALA A 78 2.38 -25.12 11.41
CA ALA A 78 1.10 -25.12 12.13
C ALA A 78 0.10 -24.10 11.57
N PHE A 79 0.12 -23.90 10.25
CA PHE A 79 -0.64 -22.88 9.53
C PHE A 79 -0.50 -21.45 10.11
N ALA A 80 0.67 -21.09 10.65
CA ALA A 80 0.97 -19.71 11.02
C ALA A 80 1.02 -18.81 9.78
N TRP A 81 0.17 -17.78 9.72
CA TRP A 81 0.16 -16.81 8.63
C TRP A 81 1.45 -15.99 8.59
N LYS A 82 2.04 -15.88 7.40
CA LYS A 82 3.20 -15.02 7.13
C LYS A 82 2.98 -14.19 5.85
N PRO A 83 3.46 -12.93 5.79
CA PRO A 83 3.44 -12.15 4.56
C PRO A 83 4.25 -12.85 3.47
N LEU A 84 3.67 -12.95 2.27
CA LEU A 84 4.33 -13.52 1.09
C LEU A 84 4.76 -12.41 0.12
N ALA A 85 3.82 -11.53 -0.24
CA ALA A 85 4.07 -10.45 -1.19
C ALA A 85 3.02 -9.35 -1.07
N THR A 86 3.34 -8.15 -1.55
CA THR A 86 2.35 -7.11 -1.82
C THR A 86 2.37 -6.77 -3.30
N LEU A 87 1.25 -6.97 -3.97
CA LEU A 87 1.06 -6.62 -5.36
C LEU A 87 0.55 -5.17 -5.45
N ARG A 88 1.22 -4.36 -6.28
CA ARG A 88 0.84 -2.97 -6.54
C ARG A 88 0.67 -2.78 -8.03
N SER A 89 -0.41 -2.12 -8.42
CA SER A 89 -0.56 -1.64 -9.80
C SER A 89 0.22 -0.34 -9.93
N SER A 90 1.13 -0.26 -10.90
CA SER A 90 1.68 1.00 -11.35
C SER A 90 0.65 1.68 -12.26
N GLY A 91 -0.27 2.46 -11.70
CA GLY A 91 -1.08 3.39 -12.50
C GLY A 91 -2.60 3.30 -12.38
N THR A 92 -3.16 2.71 -11.33
CA THR A 92 -4.61 2.84 -11.10
C THR A 92 -4.87 3.16 -9.65
N ASP A 93 -5.39 4.36 -9.41
CA ASP A 93 -6.07 4.74 -8.18
C ASP A 93 -7.31 3.86 -8.07
N LEU A 94 -7.16 2.71 -7.42
CA LEU A 94 -8.27 1.86 -7.06
C LEU A 94 -8.93 2.54 -5.87
N GLY A 95 -9.81 3.51 -6.15
CA GLY A 95 -10.63 4.18 -5.15
C GLY A 95 -11.29 3.16 -4.22
N ALA A 96 -11.65 3.59 -3.00
CA ALA A 96 -12.12 2.68 -1.95
C ALA A 96 -13.19 1.69 -2.45
N TRP A 97 -12.90 0.39 -2.35
CA TRP A 97 -13.84 -0.67 -2.69
C TRP A 97 -15.02 -0.66 -1.70
N THR A 98 -16.21 -0.28 -2.17
CA THR A 98 -17.47 -0.46 -1.43
C THR A 98 -17.96 -1.89 -1.63
N GLY A 99 -17.46 -2.81 -0.83
CA GLY A 99 -17.93 -4.20 -0.84
C GLY A 99 -19.40 -4.27 -0.44
N GLU A 100 -20.30 -4.28 -1.42
CA GLU A 100 -21.69 -4.69 -1.25
C GLU A 100 -21.83 -6.10 -1.82
N CYS A 101 -22.09 -7.05 -0.93
CA CYS A 101 -22.71 -8.32 -1.28
C CYS A 101 -24.22 -8.11 -1.13
N ALA A 102 -24.92 -7.88 -2.25
CA ALA A 102 -26.38 -7.95 -2.31
C ALA A 102 -26.86 -9.40 -2.22
#